data_AF-A0A645AR49-F1
#
_entry.id   AF-A0A645AR49-F1
#
_cell.length_a   1.000
_cell.length_b   1.000
_cell.length_c   1.000
_cell.angle_alpha   90.00
_cell.angle_beta   90.00
_cell.angle_gamma   90.00
#
_symmetry.space_group_name_H-M   'P 1'
#
loop_
_entity.id
_entity.type
_entity.pdbx_description
1 polymer ?
#
loop_
_entity_poly.entity_id
_entity_poly.type
_entity_poly.pdbx_seq_one_letter_code
_entity_poly.pdbx_strand_id
1 'polypeptide(L)'
;MYSDNEVYFTMTYAPSSVFKRIESGEFDKETKTIKFDKGNLGNTHFLTIPKTSPNREGAIVLIDYLLGLEAQSSKSNINNWGDASIIDINKLNNDEKKMFDNSIVIENSVPELKAGLVPIIEKIWTEEVLESAK
;
A
#
# COMPACT_ATOMS: atom_id res chain seq x y z
N MET A 1 11.21 -11.21 -13.89
CA MET A 1 10.66 -10.35 -14.96
C MET A 1 11.27 -8.94 -14.96
N TYR A 2 10.81 -7.98 -14.13
CA TYR A 2 11.34 -6.59 -14.23
C TYR A 2 12.82 -6.50 -13.85
N SER A 3 13.22 -7.10 -12.71
CA SER A 3 14.63 -7.18 -12.27
C SER A 3 15.53 -7.90 -13.29
N ASP A 4 14.95 -8.80 -14.08
CA ASP A 4 15.66 -9.58 -15.11
C ASP A 4 15.62 -8.91 -16.49
N ASN A 5 15.06 -7.69 -16.59
CA ASN A 5 14.85 -6.93 -17.83
C ASN A 5 13.97 -7.63 -18.88
N GLU A 6 13.09 -8.56 -18.48
CA GLU A 6 12.14 -9.23 -19.38
C GLU A 6 10.95 -8.35 -19.73
N VAL A 7 10.62 -7.38 -18.87
CA VAL A 7 9.53 -6.41 -19.08
C VAL A 7 10.02 -5.00 -18.82
N TYR A 8 9.47 -4.04 -19.58
CA TYR A 8 9.85 -2.63 -19.45
C TYR A 8 9.12 -1.91 -18.30
N PHE A 9 7.98 -2.43 -17.85
CA PHE A 9 7.20 -1.86 -16.75
C PHE A 9 6.76 -2.95 -15.78
N THR A 10 6.59 -2.57 -14.51
CA THR A 10 5.96 -3.37 -13.47
C THR A 10 5.01 -2.51 -12.64
N MET A 11 4.12 -3.14 -11.90
CA MET A 11 3.16 -2.49 -11.00
C MET A 11 3.35 -3.02 -9.59
N THR A 12 3.29 -2.12 -8.59
CA THR A 12 3.40 -2.48 -7.17
C THR A 12 2.51 -1.58 -6.33
N TYR A 13 1.90 -2.16 -5.28
CA TYR A 13 1.17 -1.42 -4.25
C TYR A 13 2.10 -0.91 -3.12
N ALA A 14 3.38 -1.25 -3.15
CA ALA A 14 4.35 -0.86 -2.14
C ALA A 14 5.39 0.13 -2.72
N PRO A 15 5.09 1.43 -2.82
CA PRO A 15 5.99 2.39 -3.45
C PRO A 15 7.37 2.49 -2.76
N SER A 16 7.43 2.29 -1.44
CA SER A 16 8.70 2.20 -0.71
C SER A 16 9.61 1.07 -1.19
N SER A 17 9.03 -0.04 -1.69
CA SER A 17 9.80 -1.19 -2.15
C SER A 17 10.64 -0.88 -3.39
N VAL A 18 10.22 0.07 -4.23
CA VAL A 18 10.96 0.46 -5.44
C VAL A 18 12.32 1.06 -5.04
N PHE A 19 12.34 1.97 -4.06
CA PHE A 19 13.58 2.60 -3.60
C PHE A 19 14.57 1.58 -3.02
N LYS A 20 14.07 0.63 -2.21
CA LYS A 20 14.90 -0.44 -1.64
C LYS A 20 15.47 -1.36 -2.71
N ARG A 21 14.67 -1.67 -3.74
CA ARG A 21 15.11 -2.51 -4.86
C ARG A 21 16.18 -1.82 -5.69
N ILE A 22 16.08 -0.51 -5.90
CA ILE A 22 17.15 0.29 -6.52
C ILE A 22 18.41 0.29 -5.63
N GLU A 23 18.28 0.53 -4.33
CA GLU A 23 19.41 0.55 -3.38
C GLU A 23 20.15 -0.81 -3.33
N SER A 24 19.40 -1.91 -3.35
CA SER A 24 19.96 -3.27 -3.37
C SER A 24 20.58 -3.68 -4.72
N GLY A 25 20.37 -2.89 -5.78
CA GLY A 25 20.79 -3.24 -7.15
C GLY A 25 19.88 -4.26 -7.84
N GLU A 26 18.75 -4.63 -7.24
CA GLU A 26 17.76 -5.50 -7.88
C GLU A 26 17.06 -4.78 -9.05
N PHE A 27 16.78 -3.48 -8.90
CA PHE A 27 16.24 -2.64 -9.98
C PHE A 27 17.33 -1.70 -10.50
N ASP A 28 17.27 -1.38 -11.79
CA ASP A 28 18.18 -0.40 -12.40
C ASP A 28 18.01 0.98 -11.73
N LYS A 29 19.11 1.71 -11.53
CA LYS A 29 19.12 3.06 -10.96
C LYS A 29 18.30 4.09 -11.75
N GLU A 30 18.06 3.83 -13.03
CA GLU A 30 17.23 4.66 -13.92
C GLU A 30 15.73 4.33 -13.80
N THR A 31 15.35 3.37 -12.95
CA THR A 31 13.95 3.03 -12.66
C THR A 31 13.22 4.25 -12.10
N LYS A 32 12.08 4.60 -12.71
CA LYS A 32 11.23 5.73 -12.30
C LYS A 32 9.81 5.27 -12.04
N THR A 33 9.18 5.88 -11.04
CA THR A 33 7.75 5.69 -10.77
C THR A 33 6.92 6.62 -11.65
N ILE A 34 5.88 6.08 -12.28
CA ILE A 34 4.91 6.87 -13.05
C ILE A 34 3.86 7.44 -12.08
N LYS A 35 3.67 8.76 -12.10
CA LYS A 35 2.55 9.43 -11.42
C LYS A 35 1.49 9.80 -12.45
N PHE A 36 0.23 9.47 -12.19
CA PHE A 36 -0.88 9.83 -13.08
C PHE A 36 -1.51 11.17 -12.68
N ASP A 37 -1.76 12.04 -13.66
CA ASP A 37 -2.37 13.37 -13.43
C ASP A 37 -3.79 13.26 -12.85
N LYS A 38 -4.55 12.27 -13.29
CA LYS A 38 -5.94 12.00 -12.83
C LYS A 38 -6.01 11.21 -11.52
N GLY A 39 -4.86 10.98 -10.88
CA GLY A 39 -4.73 10.26 -9.64
C GLY A 39 -4.27 8.83 -9.79
N ASN A 40 -3.67 8.31 -8.72
CA ASN A 40 -3.05 7.00 -8.64
C ASN A 40 -3.99 6.02 -7.94
N LEU A 41 -3.93 4.75 -8.33
CA LEU A 41 -4.65 3.68 -7.64
C LEU A 41 -4.02 3.48 -6.26
N GLY A 42 -4.85 3.55 -5.23
CA GLY A 42 -4.51 3.16 -3.87
C GLY A 42 -5.32 1.95 -3.44
N ASN A 43 -4.85 1.27 -2.40
CA ASN A 43 -5.61 0.24 -1.71
C ASN A 43 -5.63 0.51 -0.20
N THR A 44 -6.67 0.04 0.46
CA THR A 44 -6.84 0.05 1.90
C THR A 44 -6.93 -1.39 2.38
N HIS A 45 -6.10 -1.75 3.35
CA HIS A 45 -6.19 -3.04 4.02
C HIS A 45 -6.80 -2.89 5.41
N PHE A 46 -7.47 -3.95 5.85
CA PHE A 46 -8.25 -3.97 7.08
C PHE A 46 -7.82 -5.12 7.98
N LEU A 47 -7.71 -4.84 9.27
CA LEU A 47 -7.56 -5.87 10.31
C LEU A 47 -8.94 -6.42 10.66
N THR A 48 -9.06 -7.75 10.70
CA THR A 48 -10.33 -8.42 11.02
C THR A 48 -10.11 -9.58 11.99
N ILE A 49 -11.16 -9.92 12.75
CA ILE A 49 -11.15 -11.09 13.63
C ILE A 49 -12.19 -12.09 13.12
N PRO A 50 -11.76 -13.25 12.59
CA PRO A 50 -12.67 -14.29 12.13
C PRO A 50 -13.65 -14.72 13.25
N LYS A 51 -14.86 -15.12 12.85
CA LYS A 51 -15.85 -15.64 13.81
C LYS A 51 -15.35 -16.88 14.56
N THR A 52 -14.50 -17.67 13.93
CA THR A 52 -13.90 -18.91 14.44
C THR A 52 -12.60 -18.68 15.22
N SER A 53 -12.19 -17.44 15.48
CA SER A 53 -10.93 -17.18 16.20
C SER A 53 -10.94 -17.82 17.59
N PRO A 54 -9.97 -18.69 17.92
CA PRO A 54 -9.89 -19.36 19.22
C PRO A 54 -9.43 -18.43 20.35
N ASN A 55 -8.88 -17.26 20.01
CA ASN A 55 -8.44 -16.24 20.95
C ASN A 55 -8.88 -14.86 20.44
N ARG A 56 -10.10 -14.46 20.82
CA ARG A 56 -10.73 -13.25 20.30
C ARG A 56 -10.20 -12.02 21.03
N GLU A 57 -10.03 -12.14 22.33
CA GLU A 57 -9.56 -11.10 23.25
C GLU A 57 -8.12 -10.71 22.92
N GLY A 58 -7.23 -11.68 22.73
CA GLY A 58 -5.84 -11.41 22.32
C GLY A 58 -5.75 -10.77 20.93
N ALA A 59 -6.63 -11.15 20.00
CA ALA A 59 -6.67 -10.51 18.69
C ALA A 59 -7.11 -9.04 18.78
N ILE A 60 -8.05 -8.69 19.67
CA ILE A 60 -8.44 -7.30 19.91
C ILE A 60 -7.26 -6.48 20.44
N VAL A 61 -6.53 -7.01 21.43
CA VAL A 61 -5.34 -6.34 22.00
C VAL A 61 -4.28 -6.08 20.92
N LEU A 62 -4.02 -7.06 20.05
CA LEU A 62 -3.08 -6.88 18.95
C LEU A 62 -3.55 -5.81 17.96
N ILE A 63 -4.83 -5.81 17.59
CA ILE A 63 -5.39 -4.79 16.69
C ILE A 63 -5.26 -3.40 17.30
N ASP A 64 -5.56 -3.24 18.59
CA ASP A 64 -5.41 -1.96 19.29
C ASP A 64 -3.96 -1.45 19.25
N TYR A 65 -2.99 -2.33 19.53
CA TYR A 65 -1.57 -2.00 19.38
C TYR A 65 -1.22 -1.59 17.95
N LEU A 66 -1.66 -2.36 16.94
CA LEU A 66 -1.35 -2.08 15.54
C LEU A 66 -1.96 -0.77 15.04
N LEU A 67 -3.07 -0.32 15.61
CA LEU A 67 -3.68 0.98 15.31
C LEU A 67 -3.03 2.14 16.07
N GLY A 68 -2.19 1.86 17.07
CA GLY A 68 -1.49 2.85 17.88
C GLY A 68 -0.37 3.60 17.15
N LEU A 69 0.05 4.72 17.73
CA LEU A 69 1.05 5.63 17.14
C LEU A 69 2.39 4.95 16.85
N GLU A 70 2.88 4.11 17.76
CA GLU A 70 4.16 3.42 17.63
C GLU A 70 4.16 2.46 16.42
N ALA A 71 3.14 1.62 16.32
CA ALA A 71 3.02 0.68 15.20
C ALA A 71 2.81 1.42 13.87
N GLN A 72 1.97 2.46 13.86
CA GLN A 72 1.68 3.24 12.66
C GLN A 72 2.88 4.08 12.18
N SER A 73 3.68 4.65 13.08
CA SER A 73 4.90 5.38 12.71
C SER A 73 5.98 4.45 12.19
N SER A 74 6.13 3.27 12.81
CA SER A 74 7.03 2.22 12.35
C SER A 74 6.62 1.68 10.97
N LYS A 75 5.31 1.51 10.73
CA LYS A 75 4.74 1.10 9.45
C LYS A 75 5.02 2.14 8.36
N SER A 76 4.82 3.43 8.63
CA SER A 76 4.98 4.48 7.63
C SER A 76 6.42 4.86 7.34
N ASN A 77 7.35 4.55 8.23
CA ASN A 77 8.77 4.83 8.05
C ASN A 77 9.33 4.13 6.80
N ILE A 78 9.85 4.92 5.85
CA ILE A 78 10.40 4.43 4.58
C ILE A 78 11.57 3.45 4.75
N ASN A 79 12.34 3.59 5.82
CA ASN A 79 13.46 2.70 6.14
C ASN A 79 12.98 1.36 6.71
N ASN A 80 11.75 1.28 7.20
CA ASN A 80 11.14 0.05 7.70
C ASN A 80 10.14 -0.54 6.69
N TRP A 81 8.83 -0.40 6.86
CA TRP A 81 7.87 -0.91 5.87
C TRP A 81 7.61 0.13 4.78
N GLY A 82 7.33 1.38 5.16
CA GLY A 82 7.04 2.46 4.24
C GLY A 82 5.67 2.33 3.58
N ASP A 83 4.66 1.93 4.36
CA ASP A 83 3.25 1.87 3.94
C ASP A 83 2.43 2.96 4.65
N ALA A 84 1.38 3.47 4.02
CA ALA A 84 0.63 4.62 4.55
C ALA A 84 0.06 4.37 5.95
N SER A 85 0.16 5.38 6.82
CA SER A 85 -0.45 5.38 8.15
C SER A 85 -1.90 5.81 8.09
N ILE A 86 -2.73 5.28 9.01
CA ILE A 86 -4.13 5.72 9.20
C ILE A 86 -4.25 6.93 10.14
N ILE A 87 -3.15 7.36 10.76
CA ILE A 87 -3.12 8.45 11.73
C ILE A 87 -3.14 9.80 11.01
N ASP A 88 -4.08 10.65 11.39
CA ASP A 88 -4.11 12.06 10.96
C ASP A 88 -3.06 12.86 11.73
N ILE A 89 -1.88 13.03 11.11
CA ILE A 89 -0.71 13.70 11.68
C ILE A 89 -1.04 15.13 12.14
N ASN A 90 -2.03 15.80 11.54
CA ASN A 90 -2.39 17.17 11.90
C ASN A 90 -2.99 17.28 13.31
N LYS A 91 -3.55 16.18 13.83
CA LYS A 91 -4.17 16.12 15.16
C LYS A 91 -3.18 15.79 16.27
N LEU A 92 -1.95 15.43 15.92
CA LEU A 92 -0.92 15.02 16.88
C LEU A 92 -0.25 16.23 17.54
N ASN A 93 0.32 16.01 18.72
CA ASN A 93 1.21 16.98 19.35
C ASN A 93 2.60 17.00 18.68
N ASN A 94 3.45 17.95 19.05
CA ASN A 94 4.75 18.14 18.40
C ASN A 94 5.71 16.95 18.56
N ASP A 95 5.66 16.23 19.68
CA ASP A 95 6.55 15.09 19.90
C ASP A 95 6.06 13.84 19.15
N GLU A 96 4.74 13.64 19.09
CA GLU A 96 4.14 12.59 18.28
C GLU A 96 4.36 12.80 16.79
N LYS A 97 4.29 14.05 16.30
CA LYS A 97 4.58 14.37 14.89
C LYS A 97 5.98 13.93 14.47
N LYS A 98 6.98 14.10 15.34
CA LYS A 98 8.37 13.68 15.07
C LYS A 98 8.50 12.18 14.80
N MET A 99 7.60 11.37 15.36
CA MET A 99 7.59 9.92 15.07
C MET A 99 7.34 9.63 13.59
N PHE A 100 6.71 10.56 12.86
CA PHE A 100 6.34 10.42 11.46
C PHE A 100 7.28 11.16 10.49
N ASP A 101 8.38 11.76 10.94
CA ASP A 101 9.28 12.59 10.10
C ASP A 101 9.83 11.84 8.87
N ASN A 102 10.02 10.52 8.96
CA ASN A 102 10.49 9.67 7.87
C ASN A 102 9.37 8.88 7.18
N SER A 103 8.13 9.32 7.33
CA SER A 103 6.97 8.61 6.76
C SER A 103 6.89 8.78 5.25
N ILE A 104 6.45 7.73 4.56
CA ILE A 104 6.05 7.85 3.17
C ILE A 104 4.84 8.77 3.04
N VAL A 105 4.84 9.60 1.99
CA VAL A 105 3.70 10.43 1.60
C VAL A 105 3.14 9.89 0.30
N ILE A 106 1.87 9.46 0.32
CA ILE A 106 1.14 9.04 -0.88
C ILE A 106 0.31 10.22 -1.36
N GLU A 107 0.66 10.76 -2.52
CA GLU A 107 -0.01 11.91 -3.13
C GLU A 107 -0.99 11.48 -4.23
N ASN A 108 -2.05 12.27 -4.40
CA ASN A 108 -2.99 12.14 -5.51
C ASN A 108 -3.62 10.73 -5.62
N SER A 109 -3.82 10.02 -4.50
CA SER A 109 -4.53 8.73 -4.54
C SER A 109 -6.01 8.95 -4.79
N VAL A 110 -6.59 8.19 -5.70
CA VAL A 110 -8.05 8.15 -5.87
C VAL A 110 -8.68 7.20 -4.84
N PRO A 111 -9.94 7.42 -4.43
CA PRO A 111 -10.67 6.48 -3.59
C PRO A 111 -10.79 5.11 -4.24
N GLU A 112 -10.83 4.06 -3.42
CA GLU A 112 -11.15 2.72 -3.90
C GLU A 112 -12.52 2.67 -4.58
N LEU A 113 -12.62 1.80 -5.59
CA LEU A 113 -13.89 1.54 -6.26
C LEU A 113 -14.88 0.88 -5.31
N LYS A 114 -16.17 1.19 -5.49
CA LYS A 114 -17.23 0.52 -4.74
C LYS A 114 -17.16 -0.98 -4.96
N ALA A 115 -17.18 -1.77 -3.88
CA ALA A 115 -17.08 -3.23 -3.95
C ALA A 115 -18.09 -3.89 -4.91
N GLY A 116 -19.30 -3.32 -5.04
CA GLY A 116 -20.32 -3.82 -5.98
C GLY A 116 -19.95 -3.70 -7.47
N LEU A 117 -18.91 -2.92 -7.82
CA LEU A 117 -18.39 -2.83 -9.18
C LEU A 117 -17.37 -3.92 -9.51
N VAL A 118 -16.77 -4.56 -8.50
CA VAL A 118 -15.71 -5.56 -8.71
C VAL A 118 -16.17 -6.69 -9.63
N PRO A 119 -17.35 -7.33 -9.44
CA PRO A 119 -17.79 -8.41 -10.33
C PRO A 119 -18.04 -7.94 -11.77
N ILE A 120 -18.43 -6.67 -11.95
CA ILE A 120 -18.66 -6.08 -13.27
C ILE A 120 -17.32 -5.86 -13.98
N ILE A 121 -16.33 -5.33 -13.28
CA ILE A 121 -14.98 -5.10 -13.81
C ILE A 121 -14.31 -6.43 -14.15
N GLU A 122 -14.44 -7.44 -13.29
CA GLU A 122 -13.92 -8.79 -13.53
C GLU A 122 -14.53 -9.38 -14.80
N LYS A 123 -15.86 -9.29 -14.95
CA LYS A 123 -16.54 -9.76 -16.16
C LYS A 123 -16.03 -9.04 -17.42
N ILE A 124 -15.98 -7.72 -17.40
CA ILE A 124 -15.49 -6.91 -18.55
C ILE A 124 -14.04 -7.24 -18.85
N TRP A 125 -13.19 -7.41 -17.84
CA TRP A 125 -11.79 -7.79 -18.04
C TRP A 125 -11.67 -9.15 -18.74
N THR A 126 -12.48 -10.13 -18.33
CA THR A 126 -12.51 -11.43 -18.99
C THR A 126 -12.91 -11.30 -20.46
N GLU A 127 -14.04 -10.64 -20.73
CA GLU A 127 -14.62 -10.52 -22.07
C GLU A 127 -13.74 -9.69 -23.02
N GLU A 128 -13.23 -8.55 -22.56
CA GLU A 128 -12.60 -7.53 -23.41
C GLU A 128 -11.07 -7.58 -23.41
N VAL A 129 -10.43 -8.22 -22.43
CA VAL A 129 -8.95 -8.23 -22.30
C VAL A 129 -8.40 -9.64 -22.34
N LEU A 130 -8.91 -10.55 -21.50
CA LEU A 130 -8.36 -11.90 -21.41
C LEU A 130 -8.74 -12.75 -22.64
N GLU A 131 -10.00 -12.68 -23.08
CA GLU A 131 -10.53 -13.51 -24.16
C GLU A 131 -10.48 -12.82 -25.52
N SER A 132 -10.33 -11.50 -25.59
CA SER A 132 -10.27 -10.74 -26.85
C SER A 132 -9.04 -11.02 -27.70
N ALA A 133 -8.01 -11.65 -27.14
CA ALA A 133 -6.79 -12.06 -27.84
C ALA A 133 -6.89 -13.45 -28.51
N LYS A 134 -8.07 -14.11 -28.47
CA LYS A 134 -8.36 -15.35 -29.19
C LYS A 134 -9.01 -15.08 -30.54
#